data_AF-A0AAV2SU80-F1
#
_entry.id   AF-A0AAV2SU80-F1
#
_cell.length_a   1.000
_cell.length_b   1.000
_cell.length_c   1.000
_cell.angle_alpha   90.00
_cell.angle_beta   90.00
_cell.angle_gamma   90.00
#
_symmetry.space_group_name_H-M   'P 1'
#
loop_
_entity.id
_entity.type
_entity.pdbx_description
1 polymer ?
#
loop_
_entity_poly.entity_id
_entity_poly.type
_entity_poly.pdbx_seq_one_letter_code
_entity_poly.pdbx_strand_id
1 'polypeptide(L)'
;VLSFVYPAHFLHEDILTQLINLLKLDSNNNSISPPILSVLTYIGKHKPIGGMFPGLGSTLIPLCQQFAESGSPKQAKHAVRCLHTNCTNDSDAIFDKVLEKIKEQLTFDSPHFRCAIVSLGHIAINMPDKFHIPIKNIVSRKV
;
A
#
# COMPACT_ATOMS: atom_id res chain seq x y z
N VAL A 1 5.56 9.22 15.41
CA VAL A 1 6.81 10.02 15.59
C VAL A 1 7.99 9.09 15.86
N LEU A 2 7.93 8.18 16.83
CA LEU A 2 9.05 7.27 17.13
C LEU A 2 9.49 6.42 15.93
N SER A 3 8.56 5.80 15.19
CA SER A 3 8.90 5.01 13.99
C SER A 3 9.55 5.82 12.86
N PHE A 4 9.36 7.13 12.84
CA PHE A 4 9.98 8.03 11.87
C PHE A 4 11.39 8.44 12.30
N VAL A 5 11.60 8.71 13.58
CA VAL A 5 12.89 9.16 14.12
C VAL A 5 13.84 7.99 14.38
N TYR A 6 13.31 6.85 14.82
CA TYR A 6 14.07 5.69 15.28
C TYR A 6 13.64 4.38 14.57
N PRO A 7 13.58 4.33 13.22
CA PRO A 7 13.03 3.18 12.50
C PRO A 7 13.77 1.86 12.77
N ALA A 8 15.09 1.92 12.99
CA ALA A 8 15.92 0.74 13.26
C ALA A 8 15.50 0.00 14.56
N HIS A 9 15.01 0.71 15.57
CA HIS A 9 14.58 0.12 16.84
C HIS A 9 13.29 -0.71 16.73
N PHE A 10 12.56 -0.57 15.61
CA PHE A 10 11.34 -1.32 15.34
C PHE A 10 11.54 -2.40 14.27
N LEU A 11 12.77 -2.54 13.74
CA LEU A 11 13.12 -3.49 12.69
C LEU A 11 13.51 -4.85 13.30
N HIS A 12 12.58 -5.41 14.07
CA HIS A 12 12.69 -6.74 14.66
C HIS A 12 11.50 -7.59 14.20
N GLU A 13 11.75 -8.86 13.89
CA GLU A 13 10.75 -9.73 13.27
C GLU A 13 9.51 -9.91 14.15
N ASP A 14 9.68 -10.00 15.46
CA ASP A 14 8.60 -10.10 16.45
C ASP A 14 7.72 -8.84 16.47
N ILE A 15 8.32 -7.65 16.52
CA ILE A 15 7.61 -6.36 16.48
C ILE A 15 6.83 -6.22 15.17
N LEU A 16 7.48 -6.50 14.04
CA LEU A 16 6.85 -6.43 12.73
C LEU A 16 5.70 -7.44 12.58
N THR A 17 5.87 -8.65 13.12
CA THR A 17 4.82 -9.67 13.15
C THR A 17 3.59 -9.17 13.92
N GLN A 18 3.79 -8.55 15.09
CA GLN A 18 2.69 -7.98 15.87
C GLN A 18 1.99 -6.85 15.10
N LEU A 19 2.73 -5.95 14.48
CA LEU A 19 2.16 -4.87 13.67
C LEU A 19 1.35 -5.40 12.48
N ILE A 20 1.84 -6.43 11.78
CA ILE A 20 1.12 -7.08 10.67
C ILE A 20 -0.14 -7.79 11.18
N ASN A 21 -0.09 -8.41 12.35
CA ASN A 21 -1.27 -9.04 12.96
C ASN A 21 -2.34 -8.00 13.32
N LEU A 22 -1.94 -6.81 13.80
CA LEU A 22 -2.89 -5.71 14.02
C LEU A 22 -3.58 -5.26 12.72
N LEU A 23 -2.89 -5.31 11.57
CA LEU A 23 -3.53 -5.03 10.27
C LEU A 23 -4.60 -6.08 9.92
N LYS A 24 -4.36 -7.36 10.22
CA LYS A 24 -5.32 -8.44 9.93
C LYS A 24 -6.59 -8.33 10.78
N LEU A 25 -6.45 -7.84 12.02
CA LEU A 25 -7.57 -7.69 12.96
C LEU A 25 -8.50 -6.51 12.62
N ASP A 26 -8.06 -5.60 11.73
CA ASP A 26 -8.79 -4.37 11.43
C ASP A 26 -9.90 -4.52 10.37
N SER A 27 -10.43 -5.73 10.17
CA SER A 27 -11.48 -6.00 9.18
C SER A 27 -12.80 -5.26 9.45
N ASN A 28 -13.03 -4.81 10.69
CA ASN A 28 -14.27 -4.12 11.09
C ASN A 28 -14.10 -2.64 11.45
N ASN A 29 -12.87 -2.14 11.62
CA ASN A 29 -12.64 -0.93 12.43
C ASN A 29 -11.58 0.03 11.88
N ASN A 30 -11.68 0.38 10.58
CA ASN A 30 -10.90 1.29 9.68
C ASN A 30 -9.95 2.40 10.24
N SER A 31 -9.94 2.66 11.53
CA SER A 31 -9.12 3.62 12.27
C SER A 31 -7.65 3.19 12.48
N ILE A 32 -7.35 1.90 12.68
CA ILE A 32 -6.00 1.46 13.10
C ILE A 32 -5.09 1.09 11.93
N SER A 33 -5.62 0.64 10.79
CA SER A 33 -4.80 0.26 9.64
C SER A 33 -3.93 1.41 9.11
N PRO A 34 -4.45 2.64 8.89
CA PRO A 34 -3.63 3.73 8.36
C PRO A 34 -2.37 4.08 9.19
N PRO A 35 -2.45 4.25 10.53
CA PRO A 35 -1.25 4.52 11.32
C PRO A 35 -0.28 3.35 11.30
N ILE A 36 -0.75 2.10 11.35
CA ILE A 36 0.12 0.91 11.29
C ILE A 36 0.83 0.81 9.93
N LEU A 37 0.12 0.97 8.82
CA LEU A 37 0.72 1.04 7.48
C LEU A 37 1.75 2.17 7.38
N SER A 38 1.48 3.33 8.00
CA SER A 38 2.45 4.42 8.06
C SER A 38 3.69 4.05 8.87
N VAL A 39 3.55 3.35 9.99
CA VAL A 39 4.68 2.85 10.80
C VAL A 39 5.54 1.89 9.98
N LEU A 40 4.93 0.89 9.35
CA LEU A 40 5.63 -0.07 8.49
C LEU A 40 6.32 0.61 7.30
N THR A 41 5.73 1.67 6.75
CA THR A 41 6.37 2.48 5.70
C THR A 41 7.61 3.19 6.25
N TYR A 42 7.55 3.81 7.43
CA TYR A 42 8.71 4.49 8.01
C TYR A 42 9.84 3.53 8.38
N ILE A 43 9.51 2.35 8.90
CA ILE A 43 10.49 1.29 9.17
C ILE A 43 11.12 0.83 7.85
N GLY A 44 10.29 0.56 6.84
CA GLY A 44 10.71 0.12 5.50
C GLY A 44 11.66 1.08 4.79
N LYS A 45 11.52 2.39 5.02
CA LYS A 45 12.44 3.40 4.48
C LYS A 45 13.86 3.26 5.00
N HIS A 46 14.04 2.72 6.21
CA HIS A 46 15.37 2.41 6.72
C HIS A 46 15.92 1.15 6.03
N LYS A 47 15.15 0.06 6.05
CA LYS A 47 15.41 -1.16 5.26
C LYS A 47 14.10 -1.83 4.87
N PRO A 48 13.90 -2.20 3.59
CA PRO A 48 12.66 -2.82 3.13
C PRO A 48 12.36 -4.13 3.87
N ILE A 49 11.15 -4.23 4.43
CA ILE A 49 10.73 -5.40 5.21
C ILE A 49 10.77 -6.69 4.37
N GLY A 50 10.28 -6.65 3.12
CA GLY A 50 10.27 -7.84 2.25
C GLY A 50 11.66 -8.33 1.86
N GLY A 51 12.66 -7.44 1.84
CA GLY A 51 14.05 -7.81 1.59
C GLY A 51 14.73 -8.43 2.82
N MET A 52 14.38 -7.96 4.03
CA MET A 52 14.96 -8.48 5.27
C MET A 52 14.26 -9.72 5.81
N PHE A 53 12.93 -9.75 5.72
CA PHE A 53 12.07 -10.80 6.25
C PHE A 53 11.08 -11.24 5.17
N PRO A 54 11.51 -12.10 4.22
CA PRO A 54 10.68 -12.49 3.07
C PRO A 54 9.33 -13.11 3.46
N GLY A 55 9.26 -13.84 4.58
CA GLY A 55 8.01 -14.40 5.11
C GLY A 55 7.00 -13.33 5.54
N LEU A 56 7.49 -12.24 6.16
CA LEU A 56 6.65 -11.09 6.49
C LEU A 56 6.24 -10.31 5.23
N GLY A 57 7.15 -10.16 4.27
CA GLY A 57 6.84 -9.57 2.95
C GLY A 57 5.69 -10.31 2.25
N SER A 58 5.76 -11.64 2.21
CA SER A 58 4.74 -12.51 1.62
C SER A 58 3.36 -12.36 2.28
N THR A 59 3.34 -12.01 3.57
CA THR A 59 2.10 -11.73 4.31
C THR A 59 1.61 -10.28 4.12
N LEU A 60 2.54 -9.33 4.02
CA LEU A 60 2.24 -7.90 3.96
C LEU A 60 1.70 -7.46 2.60
N ILE A 61 2.22 -8.04 1.50
CA ILE A 61 1.81 -7.72 0.12
C ILE A 61 0.30 -7.86 -0.07
N PRO A 62 -0.34 -9.03 0.19
CA PRO A 62 -1.76 -9.20 -0.07
C PRO A 62 -2.63 -8.28 0.79
N LEU A 63 -2.23 -8.01 2.04
CA LEU A 63 -2.96 -7.07 2.91
C LEU A 63 -2.94 -5.65 2.33
N CYS A 64 -1.78 -5.18 1.88
CA CYS A 64 -1.71 -3.85 1.30
C CYS A 64 -2.42 -3.77 -0.06
N GLN A 65 -2.41 -4.83 -0.88
CA GLN A 65 -3.20 -4.88 -2.11
C GLN A 65 -4.69 -4.76 -1.79
N GLN A 66 -5.20 -5.54 -0.83
CA GLN A 66 -6.59 -5.46 -0.39
C GLN A 66 -6.98 -4.04 0.03
N PHE A 67 -6.14 -3.36 0.83
CA PHE A 67 -6.38 -1.98 1.24
C PHE A 67 -6.28 -0.95 0.09
N ALA A 68 -5.41 -1.17 -0.89
CA ALA A 68 -5.28 -0.31 -2.06
C ALA A 68 -6.45 -0.48 -3.04
N GLU A 69 -7.07 -1.66 -3.08
CA GLU A 69 -8.17 -1.98 -3.99
C GLU A 69 -9.54 -1.73 -3.36
N SER A 70 -9.74 -2.07 -2.09
CA SER A 70 -11.09 -2.10 -1.48
C SER A 70 -11.20 -1.36 -0.15
N GLY A 71 -10.11 -0.77 0.33
CA GLY A 71 -10.09 -0.03 1.60
C GLY A 71 -10.79 1.34 1.54
N SER A 72 -10.75 2.03 2.67
CA SER A 72 -11.05 3.46 2.72
C SER A 72 -9.97 4.26 1.97
N PRO A 73 -10.28 5.49 1.51
CA PRO A 73 -9.28 6.37 0.88
C PRO A 73 -8.01 6.58 1.73
N LYS A 74 -8.16 6.59 3.06
CA LYS A 74 -7.03 6.72 3.98
C LYS A 74 -6.17 5.45 4.01
N GLN A 75 -6.78 4.27 4.04
CA GLN A 75 -6.07 2.99 3.94
C GLN A 75 -5.33 2.88 2.61
N ALA A 76 -6.01 3.17 1.49
CA ALA A 76 -5.46 3.14 0.14
C ALA A 76 -4.15 3.93 0.00
N LYS A 77 -4.16 5.20 0.43
CA LYS A 77 -2.97 6.07 0.44
C LYS A 77 -1.79 5.44 1.16
N HIS A 78 -2.02 4.88 2.36
CA HIS A 78 -0.94 4.34 3.17
C HIS A 78 -0.51 2.96 2.68
N ALA A 79 -1.42 2.17 2.11
CA ALA A 79 -1.13 0.85 1.56
C ALA A 79 -0.25 0.92 0.32
N VAL A 80 -0.55 1.82 -0.63
CA VAL A 80 0.29 2.05 -1.82
C VAL A 80 1.72 2.45 -1.43
N ARG A 81 1.86 3.37 -0.45
CA ARG A 81 3.18 3.80 0.06
C ARG A 81 3.92 2.64 0.74
N CYS A 82 3.21 1.84 1.52
CA CYS A 82 3.79 0.68 2.20
C CYS A 82 4.28 -0.37 1.20
N LEU A 83 3.48 -0.71 0.18
CA LEU A 83 3.85 -1.62 -0.91
C LEU A 83 5.12 -1.16 -1.62
N HIS A 84 5.12 0.08 -2.10
CA HIS A 84 6.26 0.65 -2.83
C HIS A 84 7.55 0.62 -2.00
N THR A 85 7.46 0.90 -0.70
CA THR A 85 8.63 0.96 0.18
C THR A 85 9.16 -0.43 0.55
N ASN A 86 8.27 -1.39 0.80
CA ASN A 86 8.63 -2.66 1.44
C ASN A 86 8.75 -3.86 0.50
N CYS A 87 8.26 -3.76 -0.73
CA CYS A 87 8.13 -4.89 -1.66
C CYS A 87 8.98 -4.64 -2.91
N THR A 88 10.30 -4.83 -2.81
CA THR A 88 11.27 -4.35 -3.82
C THR A 88 11.48 -5.28 -5.01
N ASN A 89 11.28 -6.59 -4.87
CA ASN A 89 11.67 -7.54 -5.92
C ASN A 89 10.60 -7.66 -7.03
N ASP A 90 9.34 -7.49 -6.68
CA ASP A 90 8.18 -7.67 -7.58
C ASP A 90 7.26 -6.44 -7.59
N SER A 91 7.74 -5.27 -7.18
CA SER A 91 6.94 -4.04 -7.07
C SER A 91 6.13 -3.78 -8.34
N ASP A 92 6.78 -3.93 -9.47
CA ASP A 92 6.26 -3.69 -10.79
C ASP A 92 5.04 -4.56 -11.11
N ALA A 93 5.18 -5.87 -10.98
CA ALA A 93 4.10 -6.82 -11.24
C ALA A 93 2.95 -6.66 -10.22
N ILE A 94 3.27 -6.31 -8.98
CA ILE A 94 2.28 -6.02 -7.93
C ILE A 94 1.45 -4.79 -8.32
N PHE A 95 2.08 -3.69 -8.72
CA PHE A 95 1.38 -2.46 -9.09
C PHE A 95 0.63 -2.57 -10.41
N ASP A 96 1.12 -3.37 -11.37
CA ASP A 96 0.36 -3.69 -12.59
C ASP A 96 -0.97 -4.38 -12.24
N LYS A 97 -0.96 -5.37 -11.33
CA LYS A 97 -2.19 -6.04 -10.86
C LYS A 97 -3.15 -5.09 -10.14
N VAL A 98 -2.62 -4.27 -9.22
CA VAL A 98 -3.42 -3.27 -8.50
C VAL A 98 -4.05 -2.28 -9.48
N LEU A 99 -3.30 -1.84 -10.51
CA LEU A 99 -3.80 -0.90 -11.50
C LEU A 99 -4.94 -1.50 -12.34
N GLU A 100 -4.85 -2.76 -12.75
CA GLU A 100 -5.96 -3.44 -13.44
C GLU A 100 -7.22 -3.47 -12.58
N LYS A 101 -7.10 -3.78 -11.28
CA LYS A 101 -8.25 -3.77 -10.37
C LYS A 101 -8.85 -2.37 -10.21
N ILE A 102 -8.00 -1.36 -10.06
CA ILE A 102 -8.42 0.04 -9.97
C ILE A 102 -9.20 0.45 -11.22
N LYS A 103 -8.75 0.06 -12.43
CA LYS A 103 -9.45 0.38 -13.68
C LYS A 103 -10.89 -0.13 -13.69
N GLU A 104 -11.17 -1.29 -13.11
CA GLU A 104 -12.53 -1.84 -12.99
C GLU A 104 -13.40 -0.99 -12.06
N GLN A 105 -12.80 -0.43 -11.00
CA GLN A 105 -13.49 0.34 -9.97
C GLN A 105 -13.65 1.83 -10.28
N LEU A 106 -13.00 2.33 -11.33
CA LEU A 106 -13.16 3.71 -11.82
C LEU A 106 -14.46 3.86 -12.62
N THR A 107 -15.57 3.62 -11.93
CA THR A 107 -16.96 3.85 -12.36
C THR A 107 -17.71 4.51 -11.22
N PHE A 108 -18.64 5.42 -11.52
CA PHE A 108 -19.35 6.18 -10.48
C PHE A 108 -20.23 5.29 -9.57
N ASP A 109 -20.65 4.13 -10.05
CA ASP A 109 -21.46 3.16 -9.29
C ASP A 109 -20.62 2.30 -8.34
N SER A 110 -19.29 2.32 -8.48
CA SER A 110 -18.41 1.52 -7.63
C SER A 110 -18.36 2.09 -6.21
N PRO A 111 -18.62 1.29 -5.17
CA PRO A 111 -18.46 1.73 -3.78
C PRO A 111 -16.98 2.05 -3.44
N HIS A 112 -16.05 1.55 -4.25
CA HIS A 112 -14.61 1.75 -4.08
C HIS A 112 -14.05 2.85 -5.00
N PHE A 113 -14.89 3.62 -5.72
CA PHE A 113 -14.43 4.67 -6.63
C PHE A 113 -13.43 5.64 -5.97
N ARG A 114 -13.73 6.10 -4.75
CA ARG A 114 -12.84 7.01 -4.00
C ARG A 114 -11.52 6.35 -3.61
N CYS A 115 -11.55 5.06 -3.26
CA CYS A 115 -10.35 4.26 -2.99
C CYS A 115 -9.48 4.17 -4.24
N ALA A 116 -10.09 3.79 -5.36
CA ALA A 116 -9.45 3.66 -6.67
C ALA A 116 -8.76 4.96 -7.11
N ILE A 117 -9.42 6.12 -6.99
CA ILE A 117 -8.82 7.43 -7.30
C ILE A 117 -7.61 7.73 -6.42
N VAL A 118 -7.69 7.48 -5.11
CA VAL A 118 -6.56 7.74 -4.20
C VAL A 118 -5.39 6.80 -4.47
N SER A 119 -5.66 5.52 -4.71
CA SER A 119 -4.62 4.56 -5.09
C SER A 119 -3.96 4.95 -6.41
N LEU A 120 -4.75 5.29 -7.44
CA LEU A 120 -4.25 5.76 -8.74
C LEU A 120 -3.30 6.96 -8.58
N GLY A 121 -3.73 7.98 -7.83
CA GLY A 121 -2.91 9.17 -7.59
C GLY A 121 -1.61 8.86 -6.83
N HIS A 122 -1.66 7.98 -5.82
CA HIS A 122 -0.45 7.59 -5.11
C HIS A 122 0.47 6.68 -5.94
N ILE A 123 -0.05 5.83 -6.82
CA ILE A 123 0.80 5.07 -7.76
C ILE A 123 1.52 6.04 -8.70
N ALA A 124 0.83 7.03 -9.25
CA ALA A 124 1.43 8.05 -10.11
C ALA A 124 2.57 8.81 -9.42
N ILE A 125 2.40 9.15 -8.13
CA ILE A 125 3.40 9.91 -7.36
C ILE A 125 4.62 9.05 -7.01
N ASN A 126 4.42 7.78 -6.64
CA ASN A 126 5.54 6.93 -6.17
C ASN A 126 6.25 6.20 -7.32
N MET A 127 5.62 6.06 -8.49
CA MET A 127 6.18 5.35 -9.65
C MET A 127 5.95 6.11 -10.97
N PRO A 128 6.40 7.37 -11.07
CA PRO A 128 6.13 8.22 -12.23
C PRO A 128 6.72 7.64 -13.52
N ASP A 129 7.93 7.10 -13.47
CA ASP A 129 8.66 6.64 -14.66
C ASP A 129 7.93 5.51 -15.40
N LYS A 130 7.25 4.63 -14.66
CA LYS A 130 6.54 3.48 -15.22
C LYS A 130 5.07 3.78 -15.51
N PHE A 131 4.39 4.50 -14.62
CA PHE A 131 2.93 4.62 -14.66
C PHE A 131 2.40 5.95 -15.17
N HIS A 132 3.25 6.94 -15.47
CA HIS A 132 2.81 8.24 -16.00
C HIS A 132 1.90 8.10 -17.24
N ILE A 133 2.32 7.34 -18.25
CA ILE A 133 1.55 7.18 -19.50
C ILE A 133 0.27 6.34 -19.27
N PRO A 134 0.33 5.14 -18.63
CA PRO A 134 -0.88 4.37 -18.32
C PRO A 134 -1.91 5.17 -17.53
N ILE A 135 -1.50 5.91 -16.51
CA ILE A 135 -2.40 6.68 -15.65
C ILE A 135 -3.00 7.86 -16.41
N LYS A 136 -2.21 8.59 -17.21
CA LYS A 136 -2.73 9.65 -18.08
C LYS A 136 -3.87 9.14 -18.96
N ASN A 137 -3.69 7.98 -19.59
CA ASN A 137 -4.70 7.37 -20.45
C ASN A 137 -5.96 6.95 -19.68
N ILE A 138 -5.82 6.48 -18.44
CA ILE A 138 -6.96 6.13 -17.57
C ILE A 138 -7.74 7.38 -17.21
N VAL A 139 -7.06 8.43 -16.74
CA VAL A 139 -7.68 9.70 -16.34
C VAL A 139 -8.46 10.28 -17.51
N SER A 140 -7.86 10.40 -18.71
CA SER A 140 -8.54 10.97 -19.88
C SER A 140 -9.77 10.19 -20.36
N ARG A 141 -9.96 8.93 -19.95
CA ARG A 141 -11.05 8.07 -20.44
C ARG A 141 -12.12 7.76 -19.40
N LYS A 142 -11.77 7.78 -18.11
CA LYS A 142 -12.62 7.27 -17.03
C LYS A 142 -12.88 8.26 -15.88
N VAL A 143 -12.17 9.38 -15.83
CA VAL A 143 -12.28 10.41 -14.78
C VAL A 143 -12.69 11.72 -15.41
#